data_AF-A0A6I7Y586-F1
#
_entry.id   AF-A0A6I7Y586-F1
#
_cell.length_a   1.000
_cell.length_b   1.000
_cell.length_c   1.000
_cell.angle_alpha   90.00
_cell.angle_beta   90.00
_cell.angle_gamma   90.00
#
_symmetry.space_group_name_H-M   'P 1'
#
loop_
_entity.id
_entity.type
_entity.pdbx_description
1 polymer ?
#
loop_
_entity_poly.entity_id
_entity_poly.type
_entity_poly.pdbx_seq_one_letter_code
_entity_poly.pdbx_strand_id
1 'polypeptide(L)'
;MGSLVFPLVWLVMACVAGPLFGTAGAWSRRSPRLWRRVGSLGAVGGLFGSECLHYWLTLGYADQAVACAVIACALPLALARTWRERGLSLAVAVIASPVAYAAVYGLLDQISG
;
A
#
# COMPACT_ATOMS: atom_id res chain seq x y z
N MET A 1 18.24 21.10 20.53
CA MET A 1 17.52 19.90 20.98
C MET A 1 16.52 19.52 19.89
N GLY A 2 16.50 18.25 19.46
CA GLY A 2 15.80 17.83 18.24
C GLY A 2 14.29 18.09 18.28
N SER A 3 13.74 18.50 17.15
CA SER A 3 12.29 18.70 16.99
C SER A 3 11.53 17.39 17.24
N LEU A 4 10.53 17.43 18.12
CA LEU A 4 9.65 16.29 18.40
C LEU A 4 8.55 16.12 17.35
N VAL A 5 8.43 17.04 16.38
CA VAL A 5 7.38 17.01 15.36
C VAL A 5 7.44 15.71 14.54
N PHE A 6 8.61 15.36 14.01
CA PHE A 6 8.75 14.17 13.17
C PHE A 6 8.51 12.85 13.95
N PRO A 7 9.07 12.67 15.16
CA PRO A 7 8.70 11.52 16.02
C PRO A 7 7.21 11.41 16.31
N LEU A 8 6.53 12.52 16.61
CA LEU A 8 5.10 12.53 16.92
C LEU A 8 4.25 12.19 15.70
N VAL A 9 4.60 12.71 14.51
CA VAL A 9 3.93 12.35 13.25
C VAL A 9 4.07 10.85 12.99
N TRP A 10 5.27 10.29 13.16
CA TRP A 10 5.49 8.85 13.03
C TRP A 10 4.70 8.03 14.04
N LEU A 11 4.63 8.46 15.30
CA LEU A 11 3.87 7.79 16.34
C LEU A 11 2.37 7.78 16.00
N VAL A 12 1.82 8.91 15.56
CA VAL A 12 0.42 9.02 15.13
C VAL A 12 0.16 8.11 13.93
N MET A 13 1.03 8.14 12.92
CA MET A 13 0.92 7.28 11.74
C MET A 13 0.99 5.79 12.11
N ALA A 14 1.86 5.39 13.03
CA ALA A 14 1.95 4.01 13.52
C ALA A 14 0.65 3.58 14.23
N CYS A 15 0.08 4.45 15.07
CA CYS A 15 -1.19 4.21 15.75
C CYS A 15 -2.37 4.08 14.77
N VAL A 16 -2.36 4.80 13.65
CA VAL A 16 -3.38 4.73 12.60
C VAL A 16 -3.17 3.53 11.68
N ALA A 17 -1.93 3.21 11.35
CA ALA A 17 -1.55 2.12 10.48
C ALA A 17 -2.01 0.76 11.03
N GLY A 18 -1.84 0.51 12.33
CA GLY A 18 -2.24 -0.76 12.97
C GLY A 18 -3.71 -1.14 12.71
N PRO A 19 -4.69 -0.29 13.08
CA PRO A 19 -6.10 -0.50 12.78
C PRO A 19 -6.40 -0.64 11.27
N LEU A 20 -5.76 0.16 10.41
CA LEU A 20 -5.96 0.06 8.96
C LEU A 20 -5.49 -1.30 8.41
N PHE A 21 -4.28 -1.75 8.76
CA PHE A 21 -3.80 -3.06 8.36
C PHE A 21 -4.60 -4.19 9.00
N GLY A 22 -5.01 -4.04 10.26
CA GLY A 22 -5.85 -5.01 10.97
C GLY A 22 -7.22 -5.18 10.32
N THR A 23 -7.87 -4.07 9.93
CA THR A 23 -9.17 -4.09 9.24
C THR A 23 -9.05 -4.67 7.83
N ALA A 24 -7.99 -4.32 7.08
CA ALA A 24 -7.71 -4.91 5.78
C ALA A 24 -7.50 -6.43 5.88
N GLY A 25 -6.73 -6.89 6.88
CA GLY A 25 -6.54 -8.31 7.16
C GLY A 25 -7.82 -9.03 7.60
N ALA A 26 -8.66 -8.38 8.41
CA ALA A 26 -9.95 -8.92 8.80
C ALA A 26 -10.90 -9.05 7.60
N TRP A 27 -10.92 -8.04 6.72
CA TRP A 27 -11.75 -8.07 5.51
C TRP A 27 -11.30 -9.13 4.51
N SER A 28 -10.00 -9.25 4.25
CA SER A 28 -9.48 -10.28 3.34
C SER A 28 -9.79 -11.70 3.82
N ARG A 29 -9.71 -11.94 5.13
CA ARG A 29 -9.89 -13.28 5.71
C ARG A 29 -11.32 -13.63 6.09
N ARG A 30 -12.16 -12.68 6.48
CA ARG A 30 -13.47 -12.98 7.11
C ARG A 30 -14.65 -12.34 6.41
N SER A 31 -14.45 -11.44 5.44
CA SER A 31 -15.60 -10.76 4.84
C SER A 31 -16.41 -11.67 3.93
N PRO A 32 -17.75 -11.70 4.05
CA PRO A 32 -18.61 -12.38 3.08
C PRO A 32 -18.68 -11.62 1.75
N ARG A 33 -18.39 -10.31 1.74
CA ARG A 33 -18.52 -9.45 0.56
C ARG A 33 -17.24 -9.46 -0.29
N LEU A 34 -17.38 -9.79 -1.58
CA LEU A 34 -16.25 -9.88 -2.52
C LEU A 34 -15.45 -8.58 -2.60
N TRP A 35 -16.11 -7.42 -2.73
CA TRP A 35 -15.43 -6.13 -2.88
C TRP A 35 -14.57 -5.77 -1.65
N ARG A 36 -14.96 -6.20 -0.44
CA ARG A 36 -14.14 -5.99 0.77
C ARG A 36 -12.90 -6.87 0.77
N ARG A 37 -13.02 -8.13 0.33
CA ARG A 37 -11.87 -9.04 0.19
C ARG A 37 -10.89 -8.54 -0.85
N VAL A 38 -11.41 -8.26 -2.05
CA VAL A 38 -10.60 -7.81 -3.19
C VAL A 38 -9.99 -6.44 -2.93
N GLY A 39 -10.82 -5.50 -2.45
CA GLY A 39 -10.42 -4.11 -2.19
C GLY A 39 -9.40 -3.99 -1.07
N SER A 40 -9.51 -4.77 0.01
CA SER A 40 -8.50 -4.77 1.08
C SER A 40 -7.15 -5.27 0.60
N LEU A 41 -7.11 -6.42 -0.09
CA LEU A 41 -5.86 -6.95 -0.65
C LEU A 41 -5.27 -6.05 -1.73
N GLY A 42 -6.12 -5.49 -2.59
CA GLY A 42 -5.72 -4.55 -3.62
C GLY A 42 -5.18 -3.25 -3.05
N ALA A 43 -5.80 -2.69 -1.99
CA ALA A 43 -5.31 -1.48 -1.33
C ALA A 43 -3.93 -1.70 -0.68
N VAL A 44 -3.72 -2.83 -0.01
CA VAL A 44 -2.41 -3.16 0.58
C VAL A 44 -1.37 -3.41 -0.51
N GLY A 45 -1.71 -4.13 -1.58
CA GLY A 45 -0.81 -4.28 -2.74
C GLY A 45 -0.50 -2.93 -3.39
N GLY A 46 -1.51 -2.07 -3.49
CA GLY A 46 -1.42 -0.70 -3.98
C GLY A 46 -0.37 0.13 -3.24
N LEU A 47 -0.38 0.08 -1.91
CA LEU A 47 0.60 0.75 -1.04
C LEU A 47 2.04 0.33 -1.35
N PHE A 48 2.33 -0.97 -1.47
CA PHE A 48 3.67 -1.42 -1.83
C PHE A 48 4.03 -1.06 -3.27
N GLY A 49 3.05 -1.04 -4.18
CA GLY A 49 3.29 -0.56 -5.53
C GLY A 49 3.53 0.95 -5.61
N SER A 50 2.97 1.77 -4.72
CA SER A 50 3.33 3.20 -4.67
C SER A 50 4.76 3.42 -4.17
N GLU A 51 5.21 2.63 -3.18
CA GLU A 51 6.62 2.63 -2.76
C GLU A 51 7.55 2.19 -3.90
N CYS A 52 7.17 1.14 -4.66
CA CYS A 52 7.90 0.72 -5.85
C CYS A 52 8.02 1.87 -6.86
N LEU A 53 6.93 2.56 -7.16
CA LEU A 53 6.94 3.71 -8.07
C LEU A 53 7.86 4.82 -7.56
N HIS A 54 7.85 5.10 -6.25
CA HIS A 54 8.72 6.12 -5.69
C HIS A 54 10.20 5.74 -5.72
N TYR A 55 10.53 4.50 -5.35
CA TYR A 55 11.90 4.00 -5.46
C TYR A 55 12.39 4.02 -6.91
N TRP A 56 11.53 3.68 -7.87
CA TRP A 56 11.89 3.61 -9.28
C TRP A 56 11.99 4.99 -9.94
N LEU A 57 10.98 5.86 -9.75
CA LEU A 57 10.83 7.11 -10.48
C LEU A 57 11.53 8.29 -9.79
N THR A 58 11.59 8.29 -8.46
CA THR A 58 12.11 9.43 -7.68
C THR A 58 13.51 9.15 -7.15
N LEU A 59 13.73 7.98 -6.55
CA LEU A 59 14.97 7.69 -5.81
C LEU A 59 16.04 6.92 -6.62
N GLY A 60 15.65 6.26 -7.72
CA GLY A 60 16.56 5.44 -8.53
C GLY A 60 17.05 4.15 -7.84
N TYR A 61 16.33 3.67 -6.82
CA TYR A 61 16.68 2.50 -6.00
C TYR A 61 16.03 1.23 -6.57
N ALA A 62 16.72 0.63 -7.54
CA ALA A 62 16.19 -0.52 -8.29
C ALA A 62 15.89 -1.75 -7.43
N ASP A 63 16.79 -2.13 -6.51
CA ASP A 63 16.62 -3.32 -5.68
C ASP A 63 15.40 -3.19 -4.75
N GLN A 64 15.22 -2.01 -4.15
CA GLN A 64 14.10 -1.67 -3.30
C GLN A 64 12.80 -1.62 -4.10
N ALA A 65 12.82 -1.05 -5.30
CA ALA A 65 11.66 -1.04 -6.19
C ALA A 65 11.21 -2.47 -6.52
N VAL A 66 12.14 -3.35 -6.87
CA VAL A 66 11.85 -4.76 -7.16
C VAL A 66 11.29 -5.47 -5.92
N ALA A 67 11.89 -5.27 -4.74
CA ALA A 67 11.39 -5.85 -3.50
C ALA A 67 9.94 -5.41 -3.22
N CYS A 68 9.65 -4.11 -3.36
CA CYS A 68 8.30 -3.57 -3.21
C CYS A 68 7.31 -4.13 -4.25
N ALA A 69 7.73 -4.26 -5.52
CA ALA A 69 6.91 -4.86 -6.57
C ALA A 69 6.57 -6.33 -6.28
N VAL A 70 7.55 -7.10 -5.79
CA VAL A 70 7.35 -8.49 -5.40
C VAL A 70 6.32 -8.58 -4.27
N ILE A 71 6.42 -7.74 -3.24
CA ILE A 71 5.47 -7.72 -2.13
C ILE A 71 4.07 -7.29 -2.60
N ALA A 72 3.98 -6.26 -3.44
CA ALA A 72 2.74 -5.75 -4.00
C ALA A 72 1.95 -6.84 -4.74
N CYS A 73 2.64 -7.72 -5.47
CA CYS A 73 2.06 -8.85 -6.18
C CYS A 73 1.82 -10.06 -5.26
N ALA A 74 2.77 -10.38 -4.38
CA ALA A 74 2.72 -11.57 -3.52
C ALA A 74 1.55 -11.54 -2.54
N LEU A 75 1.20 -10.37 -1.99
CA LEU A 75 0.12 -10.24 -1.02
C LEU A 75 -1.26 -10.64 -1.58
N PRO A 76 -1.74 -10.06 -2.71
CA PRO A 76 -2.93 -10.54 -3.41
C PRO A 76 -2.87 -12.03 -3.76
N LEU A 77 -1.74 -12.50 -4.29
CA LEU A 77 -1.59 -13.88 -4.77
C LEU A 77 -1.64 -14.91 -3.64
N ALA A 78 -1.01 -14.61 -2.51
CA ALA A 78 -0.93 -15.51 -1.35
C ALA A 78 -2.22 -15.51 -0.52
N LEU A 79 -2.89 -14.36 -0.38
CA LEU A 79 -4.01 -14.20 0.56
C LEU A 79 -5.39 -14.31 -0.09
N ALA A 80 -5.52 -14.13 -1.40
CA ALA A 80 -6.79 -14.33 -2.09
C ALA A 80 -7.08 -15.83 -2.30
N ARG A 81 -8.36 -16.20 -2.14
CA ARG A 81 -8.77 -17.61 -2.04
C ARG A 81 -8.94 -18.30 -3.38
N THR A 82 -9.30 -17.54 -4.40
CA THR A 82 -9.59 -18.05 -5.75
C THR A 82 -8.79 -17.29 -6.79
N TRP A 83 -8.56 -17.91 -7.95
CA TRP A 83 -7.88 -17.25 -9.08
C TRP A 83 -8.60 -15.96 -9.54
N ARG A 84 -9.93 -15.94 -9.46
CA ARG A 84 -10.72 -14.73 -9.74
C ARG A 84 -10.43 -13.62 -8.73
N GLU A 85 -10.40 -13.93 -7.43
CA GLU A 85 -10.05 -12.95 -6.41
C GLU A 85 -8.62 -12.45 -6.55
N ARG A 86 -7.67 -13.33 -6.87
CA ARG A 86 -6.27 -12.96 -7.13
C ARG A 86 -6.15 -11.93 -8.26
N GLY A 87 -6.76 -12.23 -9.41
CA GLY A 87 -6.73 -11.33 -10.57
C GLY A 87 -7.39 -9.98 -10.28
N LEU A 88 -8.55 -9.99 -9.62
CA LEU A 88 -9.24 -8.75 -9.23
C LEU A 88 -8.44 -7.93 -8.22
N SER A 89 -7.81 -8.58 -7.23
CA SER A 89 -7.00 -7.89 -6.23
C SER A 89 -5.75 -7.28 -6.84
N LEU A 90 -5.11 -7.97 -7.78
CA LEU A 90 -4.00 -7.42 -8.57
C LEU A 90 -4.45 -6.23 -9.42
N ALA A 91 -5.60 -6.32 -10.09
CA ALA A 91 -6.13 -5.20 -10.87
C ALA A 91 -6.39 -3.97 -9.99
N VAL A 92 -6.98 -4.17 -8.80
CA VAL A 92 -7.15 -3.08 -7.83
C VAL A 92 -5.80 -2.55 -7.35
N ALA A 93 -4.81 -3.39 -7.08
CA ALA A 93 -3.47 -2.96 -6.68
C ALA A 93 -2.81 -2.09 -7.77
N VAL A 94 -2.86 -2.53 -9.03
CA VAL A 94 -2.32 -1.78 -10.18
C VAL A 94 -2.95 -0.38 -10.30
N ILE A 95 -4.25 -0.25 -10.03
CA ILE A 95 -4.93 1.06 -10.04
C ILE A 95 -4.59 1.87 -8.78
N ALA A 96 -4.55 1.22 -7.62
CA ALA A 96 -4.31 1.89 -6.34
C ALA A 96 -2.87 2.41 -6.21
N SER A 97 -1.88 1.76 -6.82
CA SER A 97 -0.47 2.18 -6.77
C SER A 97 -0.19 3.59 -7.30
N PRO A 98 -0.56 3.95 -8.55
CA PRO A 98 -0.35 5.31 -9.05
C PRO A 98 -1.21 6.33 -8.29
N VAL A 99 -2.40 5.96 -7.82
CA VAL A 99 -3.27 6.83 -7.02
C VAL A 99 -2.62 7.16 -5.67
N ALA A 100 -2.13 6.14 -4.96
CA ALA A 100 -1.45 6.31 -3.69
C ALA A 100 -0.12 7.08 -3.86
N TYR A 101 0.64 6.78 -4.92
CA TYR A 101 1.86 7.50 -5.26
C TYR A 101 1.59 9.00 -5.45
N ALA A 102 0.60 9.35 -6.29
CA ALA A 102 0.24 10.74 -6.55
C ALA A 102 -0.30 11.44 -5.30
N ALA A 103 -1.13 10.75 -4.50
CA ALA A 103 -1.72 11.32 -3.29
C ALA A 103 -0.67 11.59 -2.19
N VAL A 104 0.31 10.72 -2.04
CA VAL A 104 1.34 10.85 -0.99
C VAL A 104 2.46 11.78 -1.47
N TYR A 105 3.13 11.43 -2.57
CA TYR A 105 4.33 12.13 -2.99
C TYR A 105 4.02 13.41 -3.77
N GLY A 106 2.94 13.43 -4.55
CA GLY A 106 2.48 14.66 -5.19
C GLY A 106 2.04 15.71 -4.16
N LEU A 107 1.45 15.30 -3.04
CA LEU A 107 1.14 16.21 -1.93
C LEU A 107 2.40 16.65 -1.18
N LEU A 108 3.33 15.71 -0.91
CA LEU A 108 4.60 16.04 -0.25
C LEU A 108 5.39 17.06 -1.06
N ASP A 109 5.47 16.91 -2.39
CA ASP A 109 6.16 17.86 -3.26
C ASP A 109 5.53 19.27 -3.20
N GLN A 110 4.20 19.37 -3.09
CA GLN A 110 3.51 20.66 -2.94
C GLN A 110 3.78 21.36 -1.60
N ILE A 111 4.00 20.59 -0.54
CA ILE A 111 4.20 21.13 0.82
C ILE A 111 5.69 21.41 1.09
N SER A 112 6.58 20.71 0.40
CA SER A 112 8.04 20.81 0.58
C SER A 112 8.70 21.87 -0.31
N GLY A 113 7.97 22.39 -1.30
CA GLY A 113 8.42 23.40 -2.27
C GLY A 113 8.30 24.85 -1.80
#